data_AF-A0A847VQY4-F1
#
_entry.id   AF-A0A847VQY4-F1
#
_cell.length_a   1.000
_cell.length_b   1.000
_cell.length_c   1.000
_cell.angle_alpha   90.00
_cell.angle_beta   90.00
_cell.angle_gamma   90.00
#
_symmetry.space_group_name_H-M   'P 1'
#
loop_
_entity.id
_entity.type
_entity.pdbx_description
1 polymer ?
#
loop_
_entity_poly.entity_id
_entity_poly.type
_entity_poly.pdbx_seq_one_letter_code
_entity_poly.pdbx_strand_id
1 'polypeptide(L)'
;AANTLLTNISTRDIENIYNDFGLKVPGSGETENFMTVMEYSSFFRTLYNASYLNRKMSEKALKLLTSPTFTQGIVAGLPRETLVAHKFGERVFENKKQLHDCGIIYSNNGNYLLCIMTKGDDFKKMEEAIANISKNVFHNLNSFTN
;
A
#
# COMPACT_ATOMS: atom_id res chain seq x y z
N ALA A 1 13.85 -2.62 12.83
CA ALA A 1 13.95 -1.61 11.75
C ALA A 1 12.96 -0.46 11.92
N ALA A 2 11.63 -0.69 11.87
CA ALA A 2 10.63 0.39 11.98
C ALA A 2 10.78 1.25 13.25
N ASN A 3 10.88 0.61 14.43
CA ASN A 3 11.08 1.35 15.69
C ASN A 3 12.37 2.18 15.70
N THR A 4 13.45 1.65 15.13
CA THR A 4 14.72 2.38 15.00
C THR A 4 14.57 3.62 14.12
N LEU A 5 13.79 3.55 13.03
CA LEU A 5 13.51 4.73 12.21
C LEU A 5 12.68 5.76 13.00
N LEU A 6 11.64 5.31 13.70
CA LEU A 6 10.79 6.19 14.50
C LEU A 6 11.55 6.90 15.63
N THR A 7 12.56 6.26 16.23
CA THR A 7 13.38 6.90 17.27
C THR A 7 14.44 7.86 16.71
N ASN A 8 14.68 7.85 15.39
CA ASN A 8 15.67 8.69 14.72
C ASN A 8 15.04 9.73 13.78
N ILE A 9 13.71 9.81 13.73
CA ILE A 9 12.95 10.84 13.02
C ILE A 9 12.23 11.67 14.08
N SER A 10 12.23 13.00 13.90
CA SER A 10 11.49 13.89 14.80
C SER A 10 10.00 13.55 14.77
N THR A 11 9.38 13.36 15.93
CA THR A 11 7.93 13.18 16.05
C THR A 11 7.16 14.30 15.37
N ARG A 12 7.66 15.54 15.47
CA ARG A 12 7.06 16.71 14.81
C ARG A 12 7.07 16.59 13.30
N ASP A 13 8.11 16.00 12.71
CA ASP A 13 8.17 15.82 11.25
C ASP A 13 7.15 14.78 10.79
N ILE A 14 6.98 13.71 11.57
CA ILE A 14 5.93 12.70 11.33
C ILE A 14 4.56 13.37 11.40
N GLU A 15 4.27 14.11 12.48
CA GLU A 15 3.01 14.82 12.66
C GLU A 15 2.71 15.77 11.49
N ASN A 16 3.71 16.56 11.05
CA ASN A 16 3.56 17.44 9.90
C ASN A 16 3.19 16.68 8.63
N ILE A 17 3.84 15.54 8.35
CA ILE A 17 3.50 14.70 7.18
C ILE A 17 2.04 14.25 7.24
N TYR A 18 1.56 13.77 8.39
CA TYR A 18 0.16 13.37 8.52
C TYR A 18 -0.79 14.57 8.31
N ASN A 19 -0.48 15.72 8.90
CA ASN A 19 -1.27 16.94 8.74
C ASN A 19 -1.29 17.46 7.29
N ASP A 20 -0.15 17.44 6.59
CA ASP A 20 -0.04 17.87 5.19
C ASP A 20 -0.91 17.01 4.26
N PHE A 21 -1.12 15.75 4.62
CA PHE A 21 -2.01 14.83 3.90
C PHE A 21 -3.46 14.89 4.41
N GLY A 22 -3.77 15.74 5.39
CA GLY A 22 -5.09 15.85 6.01
C GLY A 22 -5.49 14.61 6.81
N LEU A 23 -4.51 13.84 7.29
CA LEU A 23 -4.70 12.59 7.99
C LEU A 23 -4.63 12.79 9.50
N LYS A 24 -5.32 11.92 10.24
CA LYS A 24 -5.15 11.86 11.69
C LYS A 24 -3.79 11.29 12.05
N VAL A 25 -3.13 11.92 13.00
CA VAL A 25 -1.85 11.43 13.54
C VAL A 25 -2.10 10.15 14.35
N PRO A 26 -1.39 9.05 14.09
CA PRO A 26 -1.51 7.82 14.88
C PRO A 26 -1.23 8.09 16.37
N GLY A 27 -2.10 7.59 17.26
CA GLY A 27 -1.95 7.77 18.71
C GLY A 27 -2.47 9.09 19.29
N SER A 28 -3.03 10.00 18.49
CA SER A 28 -3.60 11.28 18.97
C SER A 28 -4.98 11.16 19.64
N GLY A 29 -5.15 10.19 20.54
CA GLY A 29 -6.38 10.01 21.33
C GLY A 29 -7.41 9.02 20.76
N GLU A 30 -7.11 8.32 19.67
CA GLU A 30 -7.93 7.21 19.20
C GLU A 30 -7.50 5.86 19.81
N THR A 31 -8.47 4.97 20.01
CA THR A 31 -8.24 3.61 20.50
C THR A 31 -7.58 2.71 19.47
N GLU A 32 -7.60 3.09 18.19
CA GLU A 32 -7.09 2.30 17.08
C GLU A 32 -6.38 3.17 16.03
N ASN A 33 -5.22 2.70 15.56
CA ASN A 33 -4.54 3.31 14.41
C ASN A 33 -5.26 2.88 13.13
N PHE A 34 -6.31 3.61 12.77
CA PHE A 34 -7.12 3.36 11.59
C PHE A 34 -6.65 4.20 10.40
N MET A 35 -6.79 3.64 9.19
CA MET A 35 -6.56 4.34 7.92
C MET A 35 -7.51 3.76 6.87
N THR A 36 -8.14 4.62 6.08
CA THR A 36 -9.00 4.24 4.97
C THR A 36 -8.18 3.89 3.72
N VAL A 37 -8.80 3.17 2.78
CA VAL A 37 -8.22 2.88 1.47
C VAL A 37 -7.81 4.18 0.74
N MET A 38 -8.62 5.23 0.85
CA MET A 38 -8.36 6.52 0.21
C MET A 38 -7.12 7.20 0.78
N GLU A 39 -7.00 7.25 2.10
CA GLU A 39 -5.83 7.82 2.78
C GLU A 39 -4.56 7.04 2.44
N TYR A 40 -4.62 5.71 2.45
CA TYR A 40 -3.47 4.89 2.10
C TYR A 40 -3.05 5.10 0.63
N SER A 41 -4.02 5.17 -0.29
CA SER A 41 -3.77 5.42 -1.71
C SER A 41 -3.10 6.78 -1.97
N SER A 42 -3.34 7.78 -1.11
CA SER A 42 -2.79 9.13 -1.26
C SER A 42 -1.26 9.14 -1.17
N PHE A 43 -0.66 8.32 -0.29
CA PHE A 43 0.80 8.18 -0.20
C PHE A 43 1.41 7.70 -1.51
N PHE A 44 0.82 6.66 -2.12
CA PHE A 44 1.30 6.15 -3.41
C PHE A 44 1.12 7.16 -4.54
N ARG A 45 -0.02 7.88 -4.60
CA ARG A 45 -0.24 8.95 -5.58
C ARG A 45 0.79 10.07 -5.44
N THR A 46 1.10 10.47 -4.22
CA THR A 46 2.09 11.51 -3.94
C THR A 46 3.50 11.09 -4.36
N LEU A 47 3.90 9.85 -4.06
CA LEU A 47 5.19 9.31 -4.49
C LEU A 47 5.28 9.19 -6.01
N TYR A 48 4.23 8.68 -6.68
CA TYR A 48 4.21 8.52 -8.14
C TYR A 48 4.34 9.86 -8.87
N ASN A 49 3.64 10.89 -8.38
CA ASN A 49 3.64 12.22 -8.99
C ASN A 49 4.79 13.12 -8.49
N ALA A 50 5.61 12.64 -7.55
CA ALA A 50 6.65 13.43 -6.88
C ALA A 50 6.15 14.79 -6.36
N SER A 51 4.96 14.82 -5.76
CA SER A 51 4.28 16.06 -5.34
C SER A 51 4.54 16.47 -3.89
N TYR A 52 5.37 15.72 -3.16
CA TYR A 52 5.76 16.03 -1.77
C TYR A 52 7.27 15.88 -1.57
N LEU A 53 7.84 14.76 -2.04
CA LEU A 53 9.28 14.59 -2.15
C LEU A 53 9.77 14.96 -3.55
N ASN A 54 11.02 15.41 -3.67
CA ASN A 54 11.64 15.58 -4.99
C ASN A 54 11.70 14.26 -5.76
N ARG A 55 11.82 14.35 -7.09
CA ARG A 55 11.81 13.20 -8.01
C ARG A 55 12.77 12.08 -7.58
N LYS A 56 14.02 12.42 -7.23
CA LYS A 56 15.04 11.45 -6.83
C LYS A 56 14.62 10.65 -5.59
N MET A 57 14.04 11.31 -4.60
CA MET A 57 13.60 10.66 -3.36
C MET A 57 12.31 9.87 -3.54
N SER A 58 11.38 10.36 -4.35
CA SER A 58 10.16 9.64 -4.75
C SER A 58 10.49 8.34 -5.49
N GLU A 59 11.37 8.38 -6.49
CA GLU A 59 11.84 7.19 -7.21
C GLU A 59 12.56 6.22 -6.27
N LYS A 60 13.38 6.72 -5.35
CA LYS A 60 14.06 5.87 -4.35
C LYS A 60 13.06 5.16 -3.44
N ALA A 61 12.04 5.86 -2.95
CA ALA A 61 11.00 5.27 -2.11
C ALA A 61 10.19 4.21 -2.86
N LEU A 62 9.75 4.50 -4.09
CA LEU A 62 9.03 3.54 -4.93
C LEU A 62 9.88 2.30 -5.23
N LYS A 63 11.18 2.46 -5.51
CA LYS A 63 12.10 1.33 -5.74
C LYS A 63 12.23 0.43 -4.52
N LEU A 64 12.22 0.97 -3.30
CA LEU A 64 12.19 0.15 -2.08
C LEU A 64 10.89 -0.65 -1.98
N LEU A 65 9.77 -0.05 -2.38
CA LEU A 65 8.46 -0.67 -2.39
C LEU A 65 8.30 -1.75 -3.48
N THR A 66 9.25 -1.90 -4.41
CA THR A 66 9.24 -3.03 -5.39
C THR A 66 9.96 -4.28 -4.89
N SER A 67 10.52 -4.26 -3.68
CA SER A 67 11.30 -5.38 -3.13
C SER A 67 10.74 -6.03 -1.84
N PRO A 68 9.43 -5.97 -1.50
CA PRO A 68 8.92 -6.73 -0.37
C PRO A 68 8.96 -8.24 -0.66
N THR A 69 9.17 -9.04 0.38
CA THR A 69 9.20 -10.51 0.28
C THR A 69 7.80 -11.14 0.30
N PHE A 70 6.78 -10.38 0.70
CA PHE A 70 5.39 -10.82 0.67
C PHE A 70 4.83 -10.68 -0.74
N THR A 71 4.43 -11.81 -1.33
CA THR A 71 3.94 -11.88 -2.71
C THR A 71 2.55 -12.50 -2.82
N GLN A 72 1.92 -12.86 -1.70
CA GLN A 72 0.64 -13.57 -1.63
C GLN A 72 -0.58 -12.65 -1.84
N GLY A 73 -0.39 -11.32 -1.78
CA GLY A 73 -1.42 -10.31 -2.01
C GLY A 73 -1.57 -9.91 -3.48
N ILE A 74 -1.41 -8.62 -3.78
CA ILE A 74 -1.63 -8.04 -5.13
C ILE A 74 -0.78 -8.76 -6.17
N VAL A 75 0.48 -9.06 -5.85
CA VAL A 75 1.46 -9.69 -6.74
C VAL A 75 1.01 -11.07 -7.21
N ALA A 76 0.37 -11.88 -6.35
CA ALA A 76 -0.09 -13.22 -6.71
C ALA A 76 -1.18 -13.23 -7.79
N GLY A 77 -1.88 -12.11 -7.98
CA GLY A 77 -2.89 -11.94 -9.03
C GLY A 77 -2.31 -11.56 -10.39
N LEU A 78 -1.01 -11.32 -10.50
CA LEU A 78 -0.37 -10.72 -11.68
C LEU A 78 0.58 -11.69 -12.40
N PRO A 79 0.89 -11.45 -13.68
CA PRO A 79 1.97 -12.16 -14.38
C PRO A 79 3.31 -12.11 -13.63
N ARG A 80 4.12 -13.17 -13.78
CA ARG A 80 5.36 -13.44 -13.01
C ARG A 80 6.44 -12.35 -13.07
N GLU A 81 6.31 -11.37 -13.97
CA GLU A 81 7.29 -10.29 -14.20
C GLU A 81 6.69 -8.89 -14.06
N THR A 82 5.44 -8.78 -13.61
CA THR A 82 4.81 -7.48 -13.39
C THR A 82 5.49 -6.78 -12.21
N LEU A 83 6.09 -5.63 -12.48
CA LEU A 83 6.70 -4.80 -11.45
C LEU A 83 5.59 -4.14 -10.61
N VAL A 84 5.68 -4.27 -9.29
CA VAL A 84 4.71 -3.69 -8.36
C VAL A 84 5.45 -2.97 -7.25
N ALA A 85 5.21 -1.68 -7.07
CA ALA A 85 5.63 -0.94 -5.88
C ALA A 85 4.50 -0.98 -4.85
N HIS A 86 4.59 -1.81 -3.81
CA HIS A 86 3.50 -2.01 -2.85
C HIS A 86 3.97 -2.12 -1.40
N LYS A 87 3.00 -1.96 -0.50
CA LYS A 87 3.17 -2.14 0.93
C LYS A 87 1.98 -2.90 1.50
N PHE A 88 2.26 -4.07 2.04
CA PHE A 88 1.28 -4.88 2.77
C PHE A 88 1.27 -4.56 4.27
N GLY A 89 0.18 -4.89 4.95
CA GLY A 89 0.04 -4.79 6.40
C GLY A 89 -0.86 -5.89 6.94
N GLU A 90 -0.42 -6.52 8.02
CA GLU A 90 -1.18 -7.54 8.74
C GLU A 90 -1.42 -7.08 10.17
N ARG A 91 -2.60 -7.41 10.69
CA ARG A 91 -2.89 -7.21 12.10
C ARG A 91 -3.80 -8.31 12.61
N VAL A 92 -3.50 -8.78 13.82
CA VAL A 92 -4.45 -9.54 14.63
C VAL A 92 -4.84 -8.65 15.79
N PHE A 93 -6.13 -8.35 15.90
CA PHE A 93 -6.68 -7.55 16.99
C PHE A 93 -7.92 -8.24 17.53
N GLU A 94 -7.92 -8.50 18.84
CA GLU A 94 -8.87 -9.40 19.50
C GLU A 94 -8.92 -10.75 18.75
N ASN A 95 -10.05 -11.07 18.13
CA ASN A 95 -10.28 -12.30 17.35
C ASN A 95 -10.49 -12.03 15.85
N LYS A 96 -10.06 -10.87 15.36
CA LYS A 96 -10.15 -10.51 13.94
C LYS A 96 -8.76 -10.31 13.36
N LYS A 97 -8.59 -10.83 12.14
CA LYS A 97 -7.41 -10.64 11.31
C LYS A 97 -7.72 -9.58 10.27
N GLN A 98 -6.71 -8.78 9.94
CA GLN A 98 -6.76 -7.79 8.88
C GLN A 98 -5.54 -8.00 7.99
N LEU A 99 -5.76 -7.99 6.68
CA LEU A 99 -4.72 -8.04 5.68
C LEU A 99 -5.00 -6.95 4.64
N HIS A 100 -4.00 -6.14 4.37
CA HIS A 100 -4.10 -4.99 3.50
C HIS A 100 -2.93 -5.02 2.54
N ASP A 101 -3.16 -4.67 1.28
CA ASP A 101 -2.11 -4.51 0.29
C ASP A 101 -2.48 -3.37 -0.66
N CYS A 102 -1.56 -2.44 -0.86
CA CYS A 102 -1.77 -1.22 -1.63
C CYS A 102 -0.50 -0.91 -2.38
N GLY A 103 -0.63 -0.61 -3.68
CA GLY A 103 0.53 -0.40 -4.52
C GLY A 103 0.24 0.01 -5.95
N ILE A 104 1.30 0.40 -6.64
CA ILE A 104 1.30 0.80 -8.04
C ILE A 104 1.77 -0.39 -8.87
N ILE A 105 0.94 -0.79 -9.81
CA ILE A 105 1.22 -1.84 -10.77
C ILE A 105 1.72 -1.17 -12.04
N TYR A 106 2.94 -1.53 -12.46
CA TYR A 106 3.50 -1.06 -13.72
C TYR A 106 3.16 -2.04 -14.82
N SER A 107 2.35 -1.61 -15.78
CA SER A 107 1.84 -2.46 -16.86
C SER A 107 1.97 -1.78 -18.22
N ASN A 108 2.07 -2.58 -19.28
CA ASN A 108 2.22 -2.06 -20.64
C ASN A 108 1.03 -1.22 -21.10
N ASN A 109 -0.17 -1.50 -20.58
CA ASN A 109 -1.41 -0.82 -20.96
C ASN A 109 -1.74 0.36 -20.05
N GLY A 110 -0.76 0.80 -19.25
CA GLY A 110 -0.89 1.91 -18.32
C GLY A 110 -0.64 1.47 -16.89
N ASN A 111 0.10 2.30 -16.16
CA ASN A 111 0.31 2.10 -14.73
C ASN A 111 -0.98 2.43 -13.97
N TYR A 112 -1.29 1.67 -12.93
CA TYR A 112 -2.48 1.91 -12.11
C TYR A 112 -2.19 1.67 -10.63
N LEU A 113 -2.97 2.32 -9.78
CA LEU A 113 -2.94 2.16 -8.33
C LEU A 113 -4.08 1.24 -7.90
N LEU A 114 -3.77 0.25 -7.07
CA LEU A 114 -4.75 -0.66 -6.49
C LEU A 114 -4.49 -0.82 -5.00
N CYS A 115 -5.54 -0.66 -4.20
CA CYS A 115 -5.48 -0.81 -2.75
C CYS A 115 -6.67 -1.63 -2.29
N ILE A 116 -6.37 -2.76 -1.62
CA ILE A 116 -7.37 -3.73 -1.18
C ILE A 116 -7.13 -3.95 0.31
N MET A 117 -8.18 -3.74 1.11
CA MET A 117 -8.15 -3.91 2.55
C MET A 117 -9.22 -4.92 2.97
N THR A 118 -8.82 -6.01 3.60
CA THR A 118 -9.73 -7.08 4.05
C THR A 118 -9.71 -7.24 5.58
N LYS A 119 -10.83 -7.70 6.13
CA LYS A 119 -10.97 -8.11 7.53
C LYS A 119 -11.68 -9.46 7.58
N GLY A 120 -11.18 -10.38 8.39
CA GLY A 120 -11.67 -11.76 8.45
C GLY A 120 -11.09 -12.54 9.63
N ASP A 121 -11.06 -13.86 9.50
CA ASP A 121 -10.56 -14.82 10.49
C ASP A 121 -9.43 -15.73 9.95
N ASP A 122 -9.17 -15.67 8.64
CA ASP A 122 -8.20 -16.52 7.94
C ASP A 122 -7.36 -15.67 6.96
N PHE A 123 -6.03 -15.65 7.17
CA PHE A 123 -5.12 -14.92 6.29
C PHE A 123 -5.10 -15.50 4.88
N LYS A 124 -5.18 -16.82 4.72
CA LYS A 124 -5.12 -17.45 3.41
C LYS A 124 -6.32 -17.08 2.54
N LYS A 125 -7.52 -17.05 3.12
CA LYS A 125 -8.72 -16.59 2.40
C LYS A 125 -8.62 -15.11 2.02
N MET A 126 -8.00 -14.29 2.87
CA MET A 126 -7.79 -12.88 2.58
C MET A 126 -6.74 -12.67 1.47
N GLU A 127 -5.63 -13.40 1.51
CA GLU A 127 -4.62 -13.44 0.43
C GLU A 127 -5.26 -13.82 -0.91
N GLU A 128 -6.02 -14.93 -0.93
CA GLU A 128 -6.75 -15.39 -2.11
C GLU A 128 -7.75 -14.33 -2.62
N ALA A 129 -8.46 -13.65 -1.73
CA ALA A 129 -9.38 -12.58 -2.11
C ALA A 129 -8.64 -11.40 -2.75
N ILE A 130 -7.53 -10.93 -2.15
CA ILE A 130 -6.71 -9.85 -2.69
C ILE A 130 -6.14 -10.22 -4.06
N ALA A 131 -5.57 -11.42 -4.20
CA ALA A 131 -5.00 -11.91 -5.45
C ALA A 131 -6.05 -12.02 -6.55
N ASN A 132 -7.24 -12.55 -6.24
CA ASN A 132 -8.34 -12.66 -7.21
C ASN A 132 -8.85 -11.30 -7.68
N ILE A 133 -9.00 -10.33 -6.76
CA ILE A 133 -9.39 -8.96 -7.13
C ILE A 133 -8.31 -8.34 -8.02
N SER A 134 -7.03 -8.47 -7.66
CA SER A 134 -5.88 -7.96 -8.44
C SER A 134 -5.88 -8.53 -9.86
N LYS A 135 -6.06 -9.84 -10.00
CA LYS A 135 -6.15 -10.53 -11.29
C LYS A 135 -7.29 -9.99 -12.15
N ASN A 136 -8.48 -9.82 -11.56
CA ASN A 136 -9.64 -9.32 -12.29
C ASN A 136 -9.46 -7.87 -12.73
N VAL A 137 -8.89 -7.01 -11.89
CA VAL A 137 -8.57 -5.62 -12.25
C VAL A 137 -7.55 -5.59 -13.38
N PHE A 138 -6.46 -6.36 -13.27
CA PHE A 138 -5.43 -6.46 -14.31
C PHE A 138 -6.04 -6.92 -15.64
N HIS A 139 -6.81 -8.01 -15.65
CA HIS A 139 -7.44 -8.50 -16.87
C HIS A 139 -8.37 -7.46 -17.48
N ASN A 140 -9.25 -6.83 -16.70
CA ASN A 140 -10.17 -5.83 -17.21
C ASN A 140 -9.42 -4.67 -17.86
N LEU A 141 -8.46 -4.06 -17.17
CA LEU A 141 -7.68 -2.94 -17.72
C LEU A 141 -6.89 -3.30 -18.98
N ASN A 142 -6.39 -4.53 -19.09
CA ASN A 142 -5.67 -4.99 -20.29
C ASN A 142 -6.59 -5.51 -21.41
N SER A 143 -7.88 -5.73 -21.14
CA SER A 143 -8.85 -6.15 -22.16
C SER A 143 -9.49 -4.98 -22.91
N PHE A 144 -9.47 -3.77 -22.34
CA PHE A 144 -10.07 -2.56 -22.93
C PHE A 144 -9.17 -1.87 -23.99
N THR A 145 -8.02 -2.45 -24.33
CA THR A 145 -7.06 -1.89 -25.30
C THR A 145 -7.10 -2.55 -26.68
N ASN A 146 -8.21 -3.18 -27.06
CA ASN A 146 -8.47 -3.66 -28.43
C ASN A 146 -9.50 -2.78 -29.14
#